data_AF-A0A7C6R2B0-F1
#
_entry.id   AF-A0A7C6R2B0-F1
#
_cell.length_a   1.000
_cell.length_b   1.000
_cell.length_c   1.000
_cell.angle_alpha   90.00
_cell.angle_beta   90.00
_cell.angle_gamma   90.00
#
_symmetry.space_group_name_H-M   'P 1'
#
loop_
_entity.id
_entity.type
_entity.pdbx_description
1 polymer ?
#
loop_
_entity_poly.entity_id
_entity_poly.type
_entity_poly.pdbx_seq_one_letter_code
_entity_poly.pdbx_strand_id
1 'polypeptide(L)'
;LPVPDLYPEVTGRVSPKETILLQGVMDLLLVEGDGLVIVDYKTDWLTEQDLDEGVNRYRVQVDLYARAAEKLLGRPVKEKYLYFFSLNRAVAV
;
A
#
# COMPACT_ATOMS: atom_id res chain seq x y z
N LEU A 1 9.33 9.38 6.22
CA LEU A 1 9.90 8.58 5.11
C LEU A 1 10.98 9.41 4.44
N PRO A 2 12.15 8.86 4.10
CA PRO A 2 13.15 9.57 3.30
C PRO A 2 12.51 10.10 2.02
N VAL A 3 12.79 11.36 1.65
CA VAL A 3 12.23 11.98 0.42
C VAL A 3 12.52 11.15 -0.85
N PRO A 4 13.76 10.63 -1.08
CA PRO A 4 14.06 9.89 -2.30
C PRO A 4 13.29 8.57 -2.47
N ASP A 5 12.73 8.01 -1.38
CA ASP A 5 11.93 6.79 -1.44
C ASP A 5 10.58 7.00 -2.15
N LEU A 6 10.09 8.24 -2.20
CA LEU A 6 8.79 8.60 -2.80
C LEU A 6 8.94 9.51 -4.03
N TYR A 7 9.96 10.37 -4.03
CA TYR A 7 10.22 11.33 -5.09
C TYR A 7 11.65 11.13 -5.60
N PRO A 8 11.92 10.06 -6.36
CA PRO A 8 13.26 9.78 -6.86
C PRO A 8 13.78 10.89 -7.78
N GLU A 9 12.92 11.63 -8.46
CA GLU A 9 13.26 12.73 -9.37
C GLU A 9 13.88 13.96 -8.70
N VAL A 10 13.71 14.12 -7.38
CA VAL A 10 14.34 15.20 -6.61
C VAL A 10 15.66 14.78 -5.96
N THR A 11 16.12 13.55 -6.21
CA THR A 11 17.41 13.05 -5.68
C THR A 11 18.55 13.97 -6.10
N GLY A 12 19.41 14.35 -5.15
CA GLY A 12 20.51 15.29 -5.36
C GLY A 12 20.12 16.77 -5.30
N ARG A 13 18.81 17.08 -5.24
CA ARG A 13 18.29 18.45 -4.99
C ARG A 13 17.86 18.67 -3.55
N VAL A 14 17.69 17.60 -2.79
CA VAL A 14 17.34 17.62 -1.35
C VAL A 14 18.40 16.88 -0.54
N SER A 15 18.50 17.23 0.74
CA SER A 15 19.36 16.51 1.69
C SER A 15 18.93 15.03 1.76
N PRO A 16 19.86 14.06 1.75
CA PRO A 16 19.53 12.64 1.97
C PRO A 16 18.88 12.36 3.34
N LYS A 17 19.02 13.28 4.29
CA LYS A 17 18.39 13.19 5.62
C LYS A 17 17.01 13.85 5.67
N GLU A 18 16.58 14.50 4.59
CA GLU A 18 15.27 15.12 4.53
C GLU A 18 14.19 14.02 4.57
N THR A 19 13.21 14.20 5.44
CA THR A 19 12.12 13.23 5.61
C THR A 19 10.78 13.91 5.44
N ILE A 20 9.85 13.23 4.79
CA ILE A 20 8.45 13.63 4.77
C ILE A 20 7.68 12.91 5.87
N LEU A 21 6.68 13.60 6.42
CA LEU A 21 5.64 12.96 7.21
C LEU A 21 4.55 12.46 6.24
N LEU A 22 4.40 11.15 6.14
CA LEU A 22 3.28 10.53 5.41
C LEU A 22 2.20 10.13 6.43
N GLN A 23 0.96 10.49 6.15
CA GLN A 23 -0.20 10.13 6.95
C GLN A 23 -1.23 9.44 6.06
N GLY A 24 -1.84 8.38 6.58
CA GLY A 24 -2.88 7.61 5.89
C GLY A 24 -3.67 6.78 6.88
N VAL A 25 -4.78 6.21 6.40
CA VAL A 25 -5.66 5.33 7.18
C VAL A 25 -5.77 4.01 6.43
N MET A 26 -5.38 2.92 7.08
CA MET A 26 -5.61 1.57 6.56
C MET A 26 -7.07 1.20 6.82
N ASP A 27 -7.79 0.72 5.80
CA ASP A 27 -9.17 0.29 5.96
C ASP A 27 -9.29 -0.94 6.87
N LEU A 28 -8.45 -1.96 6.62
CA LEU A 28 -8.41 -3.17 7.42
C LEU A 28 -6.98 -3.72 7.57
N LEU A 29 -6.60 -3.96 8.82
CA LEU A 29 -5.39 -4.66 9.21
C LEU A 29 -5.76 -5.83 10.12
N LEU A 30 -5.49 -7.04 9.66
CA LEU A 30 -5.69 -8.28 10.41
C LEU A 30 -4.37 -8.69 11.06
N VAL A 31 -4.46 -9.11 12.34
CA VAL A 31 -3.32 -9.64 13.08
C VAL A 31 -3.55 -11.14 13.26
N GLU A 32 -2.76 -11.94 12.55
CA GLU A 32 -2.82 -13.40 12.61
C GLU A 32 -1.63 -13.98 13.39
N GLY A 33 -1.62 -15.29 13.63
CA GLY A 33 -0.55 -15.92 14.40
C GLY A 33 0.83 -15.72 13.78
N ASP A 34 0.91 -15.81 12.46
CA ASP A 34 2.14 -15.84 11.63
C ASP A 34 2.46 -14.52 10.93
N GLY A 35 1.60 -13.50 10.99
CA GLY A 35 1.87 -12.22 10.35
C GLY A 35 0.70 -11.25 10.35
N LEU A 36 0.81 -10.23 9.51
CA LEU A 36 -0.20 -9.22 9.27
C LEU A 36 -0.80 -9.41 7.87
N VAL A 37 -2.10 -9.18 7.74
CA VAL A 37 -2.80 -9.13 6.45
C VAL A 37 -3.44 -7.77 6.28
N ILE A 38 -3.20 -7.11 5.15
CA ILE A 38 -3.78 -5.80 4.83
C ILE A 38 -4.83 -5.98 3.74
N VAL A 39 -5.98 -5.36 3.93
CA VAL A 39 -7.02 -5.25 2.91
C VAL A 39 -7.42 -3.79 2.76
N ASP A 40 -7.43 -3.30 1.53
CA ASP A 40 -7.89 -1.97 1.18
C ASP A 40 -9.05 -2.08 0.17
N TYR A 41 -10.13 -1.34 0.40
CA TYR A 41 -11.38 -1.49 -0.34
C TYR A 41 -11.55 -0.41 -1.40
N LYS A 42 -11.89 -0.84 -2.62
CA LYS A 42 -11.96 0.01 -3.80
C LYS A 42 -13.36 -0.01 -4.40
N THR A 43 -13.97 1.17 -4.43
CA THR A 43 -15.33 1.42 -4.94
C THR A 43 -15.34 1.96 -6.37
N ASP A 44 -14.18 2.23 -6.96
CA ASP A 44 -14.08 2.60 -8.35
C ASP A 44 -14.64 1.50 -9.26
N TRP A 45 -15.23 1.96 -10.36
CA TRP A 45 -15.83 1.07 -11.34
C TRP A 45 -14.76 0.62 -12.32
N LEU A 46 -14.42 -0.66 -12.28
CA LEU A 46 -13.44 -1.31 -13.14
C LEU A 46 -14.12 -2.47 -13.87
N THR A 47 -13.73 -2.68 -15.12
CA THR A 47 -14.02 -3.92 -15.83
C THR A 47 -12.87 -4.91 -15.66
N GLU A 48 -13.05 -6.16 -16.11
CA GLU A 48 -11.97 -7.15 -16.13
C GLU A 48 -10.76 -6.67 -16.97
N GLN A 49 -10.99 -5.83 -17.98
CA GLN A 49 -9.92 -5.30 -18.84
C GLN A 49 -9.09 -4.22 -18.13
N ASP A 50 -9.68 -3.52 -17.16
CA ASP A 50 -9.04 -2.43 -16.42
C ASP A 50 -8.30 -2.92 -15.16
N LEU A 51 -8.46 -4.20 -14.79
CA LEU A 51 -8.05 -4.74 -13.50
C LEU A 51 -6.56 -4.54 -13.22
N ASP A 52 -5.70 -4.84 -14.19
CA ASP A 52 -4.26 -4.72 -14.04
C ASP A 52 -3.83 -3.25 -13.81
N GLU A 53 -4.46 -2.31 -14.52
CA GLU A 53 -4.22 -0.89 -14.31
C GLU A 53 -4.71 -0.44 -12.93
N GLY A 54 -5.91 -0.88 -12.54
CA GLY A 54 -6.48 -0.62 -11.22
C GLY A 54 -5.56 -1.10 -10.09
N VAL A 55 -5.06 -2.34 -10.16
CA VAL A 55 -4.11 -2.89 -9.19
C VAL A 55 -2.83 -2.05 -9.14
N ASN A 56 -2.24 -1.72 -10.30
CA ASN A 56 -1.01 -0.95 -10.36
C ASN A 56 -1.16 0.47 -9.78
N ARG A 57 -2.32 1.09 -10.00
CA ARG A 57 -2.64 2.42 -9.45
C ARG A 57 -2.59 2.44 -7.93
N TYR A 58 -3.03 1.38 -7.28
CA TYR A 58 -3.14 1.32 -5.81
C TYR A 58 -2.01 0.55 -5.13
N ARG A 59 -1.17 -0.17 -5.87
CA ARG A 59 -0.02 -0.94 -5.35
C ARG A 59 0.86 -0.13 -4.40
N VAL A 60 1.25 1.08 -4.80
CA VAL A 60 2.11 1.96 -3.99
C VAL A 60 1.49 2.29 -2.63
N GLN A 61 0.16 2.50 -2.56
CA GLN A 61 -0.53 2.79 -1.30
C GLN A 61 -0.44 1.61 -0.33
N VAL A 62 -0.75 0.40 -0.80
CA VAL A 62 -0.74 -0.81 0.05
C VAL A 62 0.68 -1.17 0.46
N ASP A 63 1.69 -0.91 -0.38
CA ASP A 63 3.11 -1.08 -0.03
C ASP A 63 3.56 -0.11 1.07
N LEU A 64 3.10 1.15 1.03
CA LEU A 64 3.37 2.12 2.08
C LEU A 64 2.70 1.76 3.41
N TYR A 65 1.48 1.22 3.35
CA TYR A 65 0.79 0.67 4.51
C TYR A 65 1.55 -0.52 5.10
N ALA A 66 2.00 -1.45 4.27
CA ALA A 66 2.77 -2.60 4.72
C ALA A 66 4.05 -2.15 5.44
N ARG A 67 4.83 -1.26 4.81
CA ARG A 67 6.05 -0.70 5.41
C ARG A 67 5.78 -0.01 6.75
N ALA A 68 4.66 0.71 6.86
CA ALA A 68 4.27 1.36 8.12
C ALA A 68 3.87 0.34 9.19
N ALA A 69 3.03 -0.64 8.84
CA ALA A 69 2.54 -1.68 9.76
C ALA A 69 3.70 -2.55 10.28
N GLU A 70 4.60 -3.00 9.41
CA GLU A 70 5.77 -3.79 9.80
C GLU A 70 6.67 -3.01 10.76
N LYS A 71 6.92 -1.73 10.46
CA LYS A 71 7.75 -0.87 11.31
C LYS A 71 7.11 -0.60 12.68
N LEU A 72 5.80 -0.39 12.74
CA LEU A 72 5.10 -0.03 13.97
C LEU A 72 4.79 -1.24 14.85
N LEU A 73 4.49 -2.39 14.26
CA LEU A 73 4.05 -3.59 14.99
C LEU A 73 5.15 -4.65 15.14
N GLY A 74 6.27 -4.51 14.42
CA GLY A 74 7.40 -5.45 14.50
C GLY A 74 7.07 -6.86 14.00
N ARG A 75 6.08 -6.98 13.12
CA ARG A 75 5.58 -8.24 12.54
C ARG A 75 5.56 -8.13 11.02
N PRO A 76 5.87 -9.21 10.28
CA PRO A 76 5.87 -9.16 8.82
C PRO A 76 4.44 -9.03 8.28
N VAL A 77 4.29 -8.31 7.17
CA VAL A 77 3.05 -8.33 6.37
C VAL A 77 3.17 -9.48 5.38
N LYS A 78 2.38 -10.54 5.60
CA LYS A 78 2.44 -11.75 4.78
C LYS A 78 1.56 -11.66 3.53
N GLU A 79 0.47 -10.91 3.61
CA GLU A 79 -0.53 -10.82 2.55
C GLU A 79 -1.08 -9.40 2.45
N LYS A 80 -1.35 -8.97 1.22
CA LYS A 80 -1.91 -7.66 0.87
C LYS A 80 -2.96 -7.85 -0.20
N TYR A 81 -4.11 -7.23 -0.01
CA TYR A 81 -5.24 -7.33 -0.93
C TYR A 81 -5.84 -5.98 -1.27
N LEU A 82 -6.25 -5.85 -2.52
CA LEU A 82 -7.22 -4.85 -2.98
C LEU A 82 -8.55 -5.55 -3.22
N TYR A 83 -9.61 -5.10 -2.56
CA TYR A 83 -10.96 -5.60 -2.81
C TYR A 83 -11.71 -4.65 -3.72
N PHE A 84 -12.00 -5.07 -4.95
CA PHE A 84 -12.76 -4.28 -5.92
C PHE A 84 -14.23 -4.65 -5.89
N PHE A 85 -15.07 -3.72 -5.42
CA PHE A 85 -16.52 -3.95 -5.33
C PHE A 85 -17.20 -4.12 -6.68
N SER A 86 -16.74 -3.39 -7.71
CA SER A 86 -17.28 -3.47 -9.07
C SER A 86 -17.12 -4.86 -9.71
N LEU A 87 -16.09 -5.62 -9.30
CA LEU A 87 -15.81 -6.99 -9.75
C LEU A 87 -16.13 -8.06 -8.70
N ASN A 88 -16.55 -7.64 -7.50
CA ASN A 88 -16.76 -8.49 -6.32
C ASN A 88 -15.57 -9.45 -6.08
N ARG A 89 -14.34 -8.92 -6.10
CA ARG A 89 -13.11 -9.73 -6.09
C ARG A 89 -12.03 -9.10 -5.23
N ALA A 90 -11.37 -9.94 -4.43
CA ALA A 90 -10.09 -9.62 -3.80
C ALA A 90 -8.94 -10.00 -4.73
N VAL A 91 -8.00 -9.08 -4.93
CA VAL A 91 -6.79 -9.30 -5.75
C VAL A 91 -5.57 -9.13 -4.86
N ALA A 92 -4.69 -10.13 -4.86
CA ALA A 92 -3.41 -10.06 -4.14
C ALA A 92 -2.44 -9.11 -4.86
N VAL A 93 -1.66 -8.34 -4.10
CA VAL A 93 -0.80 -7.26 -4.62
C VAL A 93 0.65 -7.39 -4.23
#